data_AF-A0A7L6ANI6-F1
#
_entry.id   AF-A0A7L6ANI6-F1
#
_cell.length_a   1.000
_cell.length_b   1.000
_cell.length_c   1.000
_cell.angle_alpha   90.00
_cell.angle_beta   90.00
_cell.angle_gamma   90.00
#
_symmetry.space_group_name_H-M   'P 1'
#
loop_
_entity.id
_entity.type
_entity.pdbx_description
1 polymer ?
#
loop_
_entity_poly.entity_id
_entity_poly.type
_entity_poly.pdbx_seq_one_letter_code
_entity_poly.pdbx_strand_id
1 'polypeptide(L)' 'MTAWQLLAGSSAGGSNYQDSGQLASTVTSRTVSGLPTDGSTVYVRLRYQIGGVWSYQTTPTRPPARRRFRP' A
#
# COMPACT_ATOMS: atom_id res chain seq x y z
N MET A 1 -7.99 -6.54 -15.74
CA MET A 1 -8.29 -5.66 -14.60
C MET A 1 -8.77 -4.34 -15.15
N THR A 2 -9.87 -3.79 -14.62
CA THR A 2 -10.46 -2.53 -15.12
C THR A 2 -10.12 -1.33 -14.25
N ALA A 3 -9.90 -1.55 -12.97
CA ALA A 3 -9.50 -0.53 -12.01
C ALA A 3 -8.76 -1.15 -10.83
N TRP A 4 -8.06 -0.33 -10.06
CA TRP A 4 -7.41 -0.73 -8.82
C TRP A 4 -7.33 0.41 -7.82
N GLN A 5 -7.11 0.10 -6.55
CA GLN A 5 -7.01 1.05 -5.45
C GLN A 5 -5.92 0.59 -4.49
N LEU A 6 -5.00 1.47 -4.14
CA LEU A 6 -3.95 1.24 -3.16
C LEU A 6 -4.31 1.94 -1.85
N LEU A 7 -4.38 1.16 -0.77
CA LEU A 7 -4.57 1.67 0.58
C LEU A 7 -3.37 1.29 1.44
N ALA A 8 -2.96 2.18 2.34
CA ALA A 8 -1.92 1.90 3.32
C ALA A 8 -2.31 2.44 4.70
N GLY A 9 -2.08 1.65 5.74
CA GLY A 9 -2.41 2.01 7.12
C GLY A 9 -1.47 1.39 8.14
N SER A 10 -1.61 1.83 9.39
CA SER A 10 -0.86 1.29 10.54
C SER A 10 -1.38 -0.06 11.01
N SER A 11 -2.57 -0.44 10.56
CA SER A 11 -3.30 -1.66 10.97
C SER A 11 -3.87 -2.36 9.74
N ALA A 12 -4.13 -3.67 9.86
CA ALA A 12 -4.74 -4.44 8.79
C ALA A 12 -6.09 -3.84 8.37
N GLY A 13 -6.20 -3.45 7.10
CA GLY A 13 -7.40 -2.82 6.55
C GLY A 13 -7.52 -1.30 6.77
N GLY A 14 -6.59 -0.69 7.51
CA GLY A 14 -6.52 0.77 7.68
C GLY A 14 -6.00 1.49 6.44
N SER A 15 -6.36 2.76 6.30
CA SER A 15 -5.97 3.66 5.19
C SER A 15 -5.37 4.99 5.67
N ASN A 16 -4.93 5.05 6.94
CA ASN A 16 -4.45 6.26 7.60
C ASN A 16 -3.23 6.90 6.92
N TYR A 17 -2.43 6.12 6.19
CA TYR A 17 -1.27 6.63 5.48
C TYR A 17 -1.61 6.97 4.04
N GLN A 18 -2.40 6.12 3.37
CA GLN A 18 -2.81 6.35 2.00
C GLN A 18 -4.16 5.75 1.66
N ASP A 19 -4.86 6.49 0.83
CA ASP A 19 -5.93 6.00 -0.03
C ASP A 19 -5.72 6.59 -1.43
N SER A 20 -5.70 5.75 -2.46
CA SER A 20 -5.61 6.22 -3.83
C SER A 20 -6.91 6.59 -4.48
N GLY A 21 -8.03 6.21 -3.87
CA GLY A 21 -9.26 6.06 -4.62
C GLY A 21 -9.09 5.08 -5.79
N GLN A 22 -10.12 5.01 -6.62
CA GLN A 22 -10.12 4.17 -7.80
C GLN A 22 -9.19 4.76 -8.88
N LEU A 23 -8.16 4.01 -9.22
CA LEU A 23 -7.25 4.30 -10.32
C LEU A 23 -7.59 3.44 -11.53
N ALA A 24 -7.36 4.02 -12.71
CA ALA A 24 -7.52 3.31 -13.98
C ALA A 24 -6.45 2.21 -14.12
N SER A 25 -6.78 1.16 -14.87
CA SER A 25 -5.85 0.07 -15.18
C SER A 25 -4.58 0.49 -15.92
N THR A 26 -4.54 1.68 -16.52
CA THR A 26 -3.37 2.27 -17.18
C THR A 26 -2.32 2.76 -16.19
N VAL A 27 -2.71 3.07 -14.95
CA VAL A 27 -1.78 3.40 -13.88
C VAL A 27 -1.24 2.08 -13.35
N THR A 28 0.08 1.93 -13.18
CA THR A 28 0.69 0.70 -12.65
C THR A 28 1.56 0.94 -11.43
N SER A 29 1.80 2.21 -11.09
CA SER A 29 2.59 2.62 -9.94
C SER A 29 1.96 3.81 -9.25
N ARG A 30 2.15 3.91 -7.94
CA ARG A 30 1.78 5.09 -7.17
C ARG A 30 2.82 5.31 -6.07
N THR A 31 3.34 6.53 -6.02
CA THR A 31 4.25 6.93 -4.95
C THR A 31 3.45 7.22 -3.69
N VAL A 32 3.83 6.58 -2.60
CA VAL A 32 3.23 6.75 -1.29
C VAL A 32 4.22 7.49 -0.39
N SER A 33 3.87 8.71 -0.01
CA SER A 33 4.66 9.55 0.90
C SER A 33 4.07 9.51 2.31
N GLY A 34 4.89 9.79 3.33
CA GLY A 34 4.44 9.86 4.72
C GLY A 34 4.34 8.51 5.44
N LEU A 35 5.03 7.48 4.95
CA LEU A 35 5.12 6.21 5.66
C LEU A 35 5.98 6.35 6.93
N PRO A 36 5.64 5.62 8.00
CA PRO A 36 6.45 5.59 9.21
C PRO A 36 7.88 5.19 8.90
N THR A 37 8.83 6.02 9.30
CA THR A 37 10.27 5.70 9.24
C THR A 37 10.76 4.97 10.48
N ASP A 38 9.90 4.85 11.49
CA ASP A 38 10.25 4.44 12.85
C ASP A 38 10.36 2.92 13.00
N GLY A 39 10.26 2.17 11.90
CA GLY A 39 10.31 0.70 11.87
C GLY A 39 8.98 0.01 12.16
N SER A 40 7.92 0.77 12.41
CA SER A 40 6.55 0.26 12.59
C SER A 40 6.05 -0.49 11.35
N THR A 41 5.25 -1.53 11.57
CA THR A 41 4.64 -2.30 10.49
C THR A 41 3.62 -1.45 9.76
N VAL A 42 3.72 -1.43 8.43
CA VAL A 42 2.75 -0.80 7.54
C VAL A 42 1.96 -1.90 6.87
N TYR A 43 0.64 -1.77 6.85
CA TYR A 43 -0.24 -2.67 6.12
C TYR A 43 -0.58 -2.03 4.79
N VAL A 44 -0.11 -2.65 3.71
CA VAL A 44 -0.42 -2.21 2.35
C VAL A 44 -1.50 -3.13 1.79
N ARG A 45 -2.61 -2.57 1.32
CA ARG A 45 -3.70 -3.29 0.66
C ARG A 45 -3.83 -2.83 -0.78
N LEU A 46 -3.64 -3.76 -1.70
CA LEU A 46 -3.97 -3.56 -3.11
C LEU A 46 -5.35 -4.15 -3.38
N ARG A 47 -6.31 -3.28 -3.69
CA ARG A 47 -7.63 -3.63 -4.24
C ARG A 47 -7.57 -3.59 -5.76
N TYR A 48 -8.15 -4.56 -6.43
CA TYR A 48 -8.19 -4.61 -7.89
C TYR A 48 -9.50 -5.22 -8.36
N GLN A 49 -9.99 -4.73 -9.51
CA GLN A 49 -11.24 -5.17 -10.10
C GLN A 49 -10.98 -6.04 -11.33
N ILE A 50 -11.53 -7.26 -11.32
CA ILE A 50 -11.47 -8.20 -12.45
C ILE A 50 -12.91 -8.64 -12.75
N GLY A 51 -13.36 -8.43 -13.99
CA GLY A 51 -14.71 -8.84 -14.40
C GLY A 51 -15.84 -8.21 -13.57
N GLY A 52 -15.67 -6.97 -13.11
CA GLY A 52 -16.64 -6.29 -12.23
C GLY A 52 -16.50 -6.61 -10.74
N VAL A 53 -15.77 -7.67 -10.37
CA VAL A 53 -15.60 -8.10 -8.97
C VAL A 53 -14.36 -7.46 -8.36
N TRP A 54 -14.51 -6.86 -7.18
CA TRP A 54 -13.41 -6.29 -6.40
C TRP A 54 -12.75 -7.35 -5.53
N SER A 55 -11.50 -7.67 -5.85
CA SER A 55 -10.61 -8.48 -5.03
C SER A 55 -9.62 -7.59 -4.29
N TYR A 56 -9.02 -8.10 -3.22
CA TYR A 56 -7.99 -7.38 -2.49
C TYR A 56 -6.92 -8.32 -1.95
N GLN A 57 -5.70 -7.81 -1.88
CA GLN A 57 -4.58 -8.45 -1.22
C GLN A 57 -4.02 -7.48 -0.18
N THR A 58 -3.88 -7.92 1.06
CA THR A 58 -3.20 -7.16 2.10
C THR A 58 -1.89 -7.85 2.45
N THR A 59 -0.80 -7.09 2.47
CA THR A 59 0.51 -7.54 2.91
C THR A 59 1.03 -6.60 4.00
N PRO A 60 1.39 -7.13 5.17
CA PRO A 60 2.16 -6.39 6.14
C PRO A 60 3.58 -6.22 5.61
N THR A 61 4.04 -4.99 5.49
CA THR A 61 5.41 -4.65 5.10
C THR A 61 6.05 -3.90 6.25
N ARG A 62 7.22 -4.36 6.68
CA ARG A 62 8.07 -3.56 7.55
C ARG A 62 8.96 -2.71 6.65
N PRO A 63 8.97 -1.37 6.80
CA PRO A 63 9.93 -0.54 6.09
C PRO A 63 11.34 -1.09 6.31
N PRO A 64 12.20 -1.15 5.27
CA PRO A 64 13.56 -1.62 5.44
C PRO A 64 14.23 -0.80 6.54
N ALA A 65 14.63 -1.48 7.61
CA ALA A 65 15.38 -0.84 8.69
C ALA A 65 16.61 -0.19 8.03
N ARG A 66 16.79 1.12 8.20
CA ARG A 66 18.03 1.79 7.82
C ARG A 66 19.14 1.09 8.58
N ARG A 67 19.80 0.12 7.92
CA ARG A 67 21.00 -0.52 8.43
C ARG A 67 22.02 0.61 8.48
N ARG A 68 22.17 1.24 9.65
CA ARG A 68 23.30 2.11 9.95
C ARG A 68 24.52 1.21 9.79
N PHE A 69 25.18 1.29 8.64
CA PHE A 69 26.54 0.82 8.50
C PHE A 69 27.36 1.69 9.47
N ARG A 70 27.82 1.09 10.56
CA ARG A 70 28.82 1.67 11.45
C ARG A 70 30.20 1.27 10.89
N PRO A 71 30.98 2.20 10.31
CA PRO A 71 32.43 2.06 10.29
C PRO A 71 33.04 2.33 11.67
#